data_AF-A0A1Y5PJU2-F1
#
_entry.id   AF-A0A1Y5PJU2-F1
#
_cell.length_a   1.000
_cell.length_b   1.000
_cell.length_c   1.000
_cell.angle_alpha   90.00
_cell.angle_beta   90.00
_cell.angle_gamma   90.00
#
_symmetry.space_group_name_H-M   'P 1'
#
loop_
_entity.id
_entity.type
_entity.pdbx_description
1 polymer ?
#
loop_
_entity_poly.entity_id
_entity_poly.type
_entity_poly.pdbx_seq_one_letter_code
_entity_poly.pdbx_strand_id
1 'polypeptide(L)'
;MEKMTGGLGDLHPLVQAAGGPQFANGHYDDAVFNAFRAVEDRTKKLSGNSDIGKRLMSGVFNEQMPVLDITSPNCDDDQKADEREGFKFLFMGATLGLRNPRGHGPDLDTGEGEAREMLALASLLMRALDRAEQRSYLQPATSAEGAGSALQDDERPGTLDLIAVAEEGMPRLQAVIGEMTDCLSEVGAITTAYKPKLDRAARVTNMAGRLLVLKEIGQELDLPTQRFLDLANDYTAQMVELNQGMNALIHLQSFDEMSVEDQAQYLFLAESVRTLRDASARAVESVASGLGESFKDVAELSKHMRRPSTAILGGLKQMREAQPYYDEWVKGFVDAGVWGDDSTATAVPSNPETN
;
A
#
# COMPACT_ATOMS: atom_id res chain seq x y z
N MET A 1 9.37 31.61 47.27
CA MET A 1 9.93 30.49 46.50
C MET A 1 8.78 29.78 45.83
N GLU A 2 8.47 30.25 44.62
CA GLU A 2 7.47 29.67 43.74
C GLU A 2 8.05 28.34 43.25
N LYS A 3 7.38 27.21 43.51
CA LYS A 3 7.78 25.93 42.93
C LYS A 3 7.63 26.07 41.42
N MET A 4 8.73 26.26 40.69
CA MET A 4 8.74 26.12 39.24
C MET A 4 8.20 24.72 38.92
N THR A 5 6.99 24.67 38.39
CA THR A 5 6.32 23.46 37.94
C THR A 5 7.04 22.96 36.69
N GLY A 6 8.18 22.29 36.86
CA GLY A 6 8.90 21.57 35.81
C GLY A 6 8.17 20.32 35.30
N GLY A 7 6.83 20.31 35.36
CA GLY A 7 6.00 19.19 34.94
C GLY A 7 5.75 19.19 33.42
N LEU A 8 5.28 18.05 32.92
CA LEU A 8 4.82 17.88 31.53
C LEU A 8 3.37 18.37 31.34
N GLY A 9 2.87 19.28 32.20
CA GLY A 9 1.46 19.63 32.33
C GLY A 9 0.79 20.17 31.06
N ASP A 10 1.57 20.75 30.16
CA ASP A 10 1.09 21.32 28.89
C ASP A 10 1.06 20.29 27.74
N LEU A 11 1.62 19.09 27.95
CA LEU A 11 1.66 18.02 26.95
C LEU A 11 0.34 17.26 26.87
N HIS A 12 0.17 16.47 25.81
CA HIS A 12 -1.01 15.65 25.60
C HIS A 12 -1.24 14.69 26.79
N PRO A 13 -2.47 14.50 27.31
CA PRO A 13 -2.73 13.69 28.50
C PRO A 13 -2.19 12.25 28.44
N LEU A 14 -2.28 11.60 27.27
CA LEU A 14 -1.73 10.25 27.08
C LEU A 14 -0.18 10.21 27.15
N VAL A 15 0.50 11.29 26.78
CA VAL A 15 1.96 11.39 26.94
C VAL A 15 2.33 11.58 28.40
N GLN A 16 1.59 12.44 29.12
CA GLN A 16 1.77 12.63 30.56
C GLN A 16 1.56 11.32 31.32
N ALA A 17 0.51 10.58 30.98
CA ALA A 17 0.22 9.28 31.60
C ALA A 17 1.28 8.23 31.31
N ALA A 18 1.81 8.18 30.08
CA ALA A 18 2.77 7.16 29.66
C ALA A 18 4.20 7.42 30.15
N GLY A 19 4.69 8.67 30.05
CA GLY A 19 6.09 9.01 30.33
C GLY A 19 6.32 9.95 31.51
N GLY A 20 5.27 10.56 32.06
CA GLY A 20 5.39 11.52 33.16
C GLY A 20 6.01 10.97 34.44
N PRO A 21 5.64 9.76 34.91
CA PRO A 21 6.26 9.17 36.10
C PRO A 21 7.78 8.96 35.94
N GLN A 22 8.23 8.52 34.78
CA GLN A 22 9.64 8.26 34.49
C GLN A 22 10.41 9.57 34.38
N PHE A 23 9.85 10.56 33.68
CA PHE A 23 10.44 11.88 33.54
C PHE A 23 10.64 12.56 34.92
N ALA A 24 9.65 12.49 35.79
CA ALA A 24 9.71 13.07 37.13
C ALA A 24 10.77 12.42 38.04
N ASN A 25 11.15 11.17 37.75
CA ASN A 25 12.17 10.42 38.49
C ASN A 25 13.56 10.48 37.83
N GLY A 26 13.73 11.25 36.75
CA GLY A 26 15.00 11.37 36.03
C GLY A 26 15.30 10.21 35.06
N HIS A 27 14.33 9.31 34.82
CA HIS A 27 14.47 8.22 33.84
C HIS A 27 13.99 8.70 32.46
N TYR A 28 14.80 9.53 31.82
CA TYR A 28 14.40 10.26 30.62
C TYR A 28 14.24 9.37 29.38
N ASP A 29 15.12 8.38 29.19
CA ASP A 29 14.99 7.43 28.07
C ASP A 29 13.71 6.59 28.18
N ASP A 30 13.39 6.10 29.37
CA ASP A 30 12.14 5.37 29.62
C ASP A 30 10.91 6.25 29.40
N ALA A 31 10.97 7.52 29.78
CA ALA A 31 9.87 8.47 29.56
C ALA A 31 9.58 8.61 28.06
N VAL A 32 10.63 8.81 27.25
CA VAL A 32 10.53 8.94 25.80
C VAL A 32 10.04 7.63 25.17
N PHE A 33 10.62 6.48 25.56
CA PHE A 33 10.21 5.18 25.06
C PHE A 33 8.73 4.89 25.31
N ASN A 34 8.26 5.10 26.54
CA ASN A 34 6.87 4.86 26.91
C ASN A 34 5.90 5.79 26.18
N ALA A 35 6.26 7.07 26.00
CA ALA A 35 5.45 8.01 25.25
C ALA A 35 5.27 7.60 23.77
N PHE A 36 6.35 7.24 23.07
CA PHE A 36 6.25 6.80 21.68
C PHE A 36 5.66 5.39 21.52
N ARG A 37 5.79 4.53 22.54
CA ARG A 37 5.01 3.28 22.60
C ARG A 37 3.51 3.56 22.68
N ALA A 38 3.09 4.51 23.52
CA ALA A 38 1.70 4.93 23.60
C ALA A 38 1.19 5.51 22.27
N VAL A 39 2.02 6.24 21.52
CA VAL A 39 1.69 6.70 20.16
C VAL A 39 1.41 5.50 19.24
N GLU A 40 2.32 4.52 19.20
CA GLU A 40 2.14 3.31 18.39
C GLU A 40 0.88 2.53 18.78
N ASP A 41 0.65 2.32 20.07
CA ASP A 41 -0.50 1.58 20.58
C ASP A 41 -1.83 2.29 20.24
N ARG A 42 -1.86 3.62 20.31
CA ARG A 42 -3.03 4.41 19.91
C ARG A 42 -3.25 4.37 18.40
N THR A 43 -2.19 4.45 17.59
CA THR A 43 -2.29 4.30 16.13
C THR A 43 -2.92 2.95 15.77
N LYS A 44 -2.45 1.84 16.35
CA LYS A 44 -3.04 0.49 16.13
C LYS A 44 -4.52 0.46 16.49
N LYS A 45 -4.87 1.02 17.66
CA LYS A 45 -6.25 1.03 18.16
C LYS A 45 -7.18 1.78 17.21
N LEU A 46 -6.75 2.95 16.73
CA LEU A 46 -7.56 3.79 15.85
C LEU A 46 -7.64 3.23 14.42
N SER A 47 -6.57 2.62 13.92
CA SER A 47 -6.51 2.14 12.54
C SER A 47 -6.97 0.69 12.36
N GLY A 48 -7.17 -0.07 13.44
CA GLY A 48 -7.46 -1.51 13.39
C GLY A 48 -6.30 -2.37 12.85
N ASN A 49 -5.12 -1.79 12.63
CA ASN A 49 -3.98 -2.46 11.99
C ASN A 49 -3.11 -3.15 13.07
N SER A 50 -2.66 -4.38 12.79
CA SER A 50 -1.85 -5.21 13.69
C SER A 50 -0.33 -5.09 13.46
N ASP A 51 0.09 -4.34 12.44
CA ASP A 51 1.49 -4.05 12.16
C ASP A 51 2.18 -3.28 13.29
N ILE A 52 3.52 -3.29 13.27
CA ILE A 52 4.35 -2.62 14.28
C ILE A 52 5.38 -1.70 13.63
N GLY A 53 5.88 -0.74 14.41
CA GLY A 53 7.05 0.04 14.02
C GLY A 53 6.83 0.86 12.75
N LYS A 54 7.87 0.92 11.92
CA LYS A 54 7.85 1.66 10.64
C LYS A 54 6.73 1.20 9.70
N ARG A 55 6.46 -0.12 9.63
CA ARG A 55 5.49 -0.70 8.69
C ARG A 55 4.08 -0.21 8.99
N LEU A 56 3.71 -0.20 10.28
CA LEU A 56 2.46 0.38 10.76
C LEU A 56 2.34 1.84 10.33
N MET A 57 3.33 2.67 10.65
CA MET A 57 3.26 4.11 10.40
C MET A 57 3.20 4.44 8.91
N SER A 58 3.97 3.72 8.08
CA SER A 58 3.94 3.92 6.62
C SER A 58 2.62 3.51 5.98
N GLY A 59 1.95 2.48 6.51
CA GLY A 59 0.67 2.01 5.98
C GLY A 59 -0.49 2.89 6.45
N VAL A 60 -0.55 3.18 7.76
CA VAL A 60 -1.66 3.94 8.36
C VAL A 60 -1.69 5.39 7.89
N PHE A 61 -0.53 6.02 7.70
CA PHE A 61 -0.42 7.42 7.27
C PHE A 61 0.05 7.54 5.82
N ASN A 62 -0.25 6.56 4.96
CA ASN A 62 0.04 6.67 3.54
C ASN A 62 -0.57 7.96 2.97
N GLU A 63 0.21 8.76 2.24
CA GLU A 63 -0.19 10.09 1.80
C GLU A 63 -1.23 10.07 0.68
N GLN A 64 -1.30 8.97 -0.08
CA GLN A 64 -2.31 8.75 -1.11
C GLN A 64 -3.62 8.20 -0.52
N MET A 65 -3.55 7.27 0.43
CA MET A 65 -4.69 6.69 1.15
C MET A 65 -4.38 6.50 2.65
N PRO A 66 -4.53 7.55 3.47
CA PRO A 66 -4.30 7.42 4.90
C PRO A 66 -5.48 6.68 5.54
N VAL A 67 -5.20 5.61 6.30
CA VAL A 67 -6.20 4.96 7.16
C VAL A 67 -6.67 5.93 8.26
N LEU A 68 -5.77 6.81 8.71
CA LEU A 68 -6.09 7.87 9.67
C LEU A 68 -5.80 9.25 9.07
N ASP A 69 -6.85 10.04 8.84
CA ASP A 69 -6.69 11.43 8.40
C ASP A 69 -6.35 12.37 9.58
N ILE A 70 -5.06 12.66 9.69
CA ILE A 70 -4.46 13.50 10.72
C ILE A 70 -4.34 14.97 10.33
N THR A 71 -4.82 15.39 9.16
CA THR A 71 -4.63 16.76 8.65
C THR A 71 -5.27 17.81 9.56
N SER A 72 -4.85 19.06 9.45
CA SER A 72 -5.40 20.20 10.17
C SER A 72 -6.76 20.61 9.57
N PRO A 73 -7.71 21.11 10.38
CA PRO A 73 -9.06 21.41 9.92
C PRO A 73 -9.16 22.62 8.98
N ASN A 74 -8.18 23.53 9.00
CA ASN A 74 -8.18 24.78 8.24
C ASN A 74 -7.11 24.77 7.13
N CYS A 75 -7.01 23.66 6.41
CA CYS A 75 -6.09 23.50 5.29
C CYS A 75 -6.85 23.38 3.96
N ASP A 76 -6.31 23.98 2.91
CA ASP A 76 -6.68 23.63 1.53
C ASP A 76 -6.14 22.24 1.15
N ASP A 77 -6.47 21.77 -0.05
CA ASP A 77 -6.15 20.39 -0.45
C ASP A 77 -4.65 20.17 -0.71
N ASP A 78 -3.93 21.18 -1.17
CA ASP A 78 -2.48 21.13 -1.33
C ASP A 78 -1.80 21.05 0.05
N GLN A 79 -2.23 21.88 1.01
CA GLN A 79 -1.76 21.84 2.39
C GLN A 79 -2.06 20.51 3.09
N LYS A 80 -3.21 19.90 2.81
CA LYS A 80 -3.54 18.56 3.34
C LYS A 80 -2.63 17.49 2.74
N ALA A 81 -2.31 17.57 1.45
CA ALA A 81 -1.38 16.64 0.81
C ALA A 81 0.01 16.72 1.46
N ASP A 82 0.53 17.95 1.63
CA ASP A 82 1.80 18.21 2.30
C ASP A 82 1.80 17.71 3.76
N GLU A 83 0.72 17.97 4.50
CA GLU A 83 0.61 17.49 5.89
C GLU A 83 0.55 15.97 5.97
N ARG A 84 -0.16 15.28 5.07
CA ARG A 84 -0.21 13.81 5.06
C ARG A 84 1.19 13.21 4.88
N GLU A 85 1.91 13.65 3.86
CA GLU A 85 3.27 13.17 3.59
C GLU A 85 4.24 13.56 4.71
N GLY A 86 4.18 14.81 5.18
CA GLY A 86 5.05 15.30 6.24
C GLY A 86 4.87 14.55 7.55
N PHE A 87 3.63 14.38 8.00
CA PHE A 87 3.36 13.63 9.24
C PHE A 87 3.66 12.15 9.09
N LYS A 88 3.44 11.52 7.93
CA LYS A 88 3.91 10.15 7.68
C LYS A 88 5.39 10.01 8.00
N PHE A 89 6.22 10.92 7.50
CA PHE A 89 7.65 10.92 7.79
C PHE A 89 7.95 11.18 9.26
N LEU A 90 7.21 12.07 9.93
CA LEU A 90 7.37 12.30 11.37
C LEU A 90 7.03 11.07 12.21
N PHE A 91 5.91 10.39 11.95
CA PHE A 91 5.53 9.16 12.64
C PHE A 91 6.56 8.06 12.41
N MET A 92 6.95 7.81 11.15
CA MET A 92 7.96 6.81 10.81
C MET A 92 9.32 7.13 11.44
N GLY A 93 9.76 8.39 11.34
CA GLY A 93 11.04 8.87 11.85
C GLY A 93 11.10 8.81 13.38
N ALA A 94 10.03 9.21 14.07
CA ALA A 94 9.96 9.12 15.53
C ALA A 94 10.01 7.66 16.02
N THR A 95 9.31 6.76 15.34
CA THR A 95 9.38 5.33 15.69
C THR A 95 10.77 4.74 15.46
N LEU A 96 11.40 5.02 14.31
CA LEU A 96 12.72 4.49 13.98
C LEU A 96 13.86 5.11 14.79
N GLY A 97 13.84 6.44 14.98
CA GLY A 97 14.95 7.20 15.52
C GLY A 97 14.84 7.49 17.00
N LEU A 98 13.63 7.56 17.57
CA LEU A 98 13.43 7.92 18.98
C LEU A 98 13.00 6.72 19.83
N ARG A 99 12.05 5.91 19.35
CA ARG A 99 11.56 4.75 20.09
C ARG A 99 12.50 3.54 19.99
N ASN A 100 12.80 3.09 18.78
CA ASN A 100 13.48 1.81 18.58
C ASN A 100 14.86 1.72 19.25
N PRO A 101 15.72 2.76 19.22
CA PRO A 101 17.01 2.71 19.91
C PRO A 101 16.85 2.50 21.42
N ARG A 102 15.84 3.13 22.04
CA ARG A 102 15.53 3.00 23.47
C ARG A 102 14.81 1.68 23.83
N GLY A 103 14.23 1.00 22.85
CA GLY A 103 13.52 -0.27 23.04
C GLY A 103 14.37 -1.53 22.79
N HIS A 104 15.50 -1.38 22.09
CA HIS A 104 16.31 -2.50 21.62
C HIS A 104 17.82 -2.35 21.89
N GLY A 105 18.27 -1.17 22.32
CA GLY A 105 19.66 -0.87 22.64
C GLY A 105 19.87 -0.61 24.13
N PRO A 106 21.12 -0.31 24.53
CA PRO A 106 21.42 0.20 25.87
C PRO A 106 20.84 1.62 26.07
N ASP A 107 20.80 2.08 27.31
CA ASP A 107 20.41 3.45 27.66
C ASP A 107 21.27 4.48 26.91
N LEU A 108 20.64 5.58 26.49
CA LEU A 108 21.28 6.62 25.67
C LEU A 108 21.74 7.81 26.51
N ASP A 109 21.47 7.79 27.81
CA ASP A 109 21.74 8.87 28.77
C ASP A 109 21.15 10.22 28.32
N THR A 110 19.93 10.19 27.76
CA THR A 110 19.26 11.40 27.26
C THR A 110 19.07 12.44 28.37
N GLY A 111 19.47 13.69 28.11
CA GLY A 111 19.30 14.78 29.07
C GLY A 111 17.85 15.25 29.20
N GLU A 112 17.52 15.88 30.33
CA GLU A 112 16.16 16.35 30.64
C GLU A 112 15.55 17.24 29.54
N GLY A 113 16.33 18.20 29.04
CA GLY A 113 15.89 19.15 28.02
C GLY A 113 15.54 18.47 26.70
N GLU A 114 16.44 17.60 26.22
CA GLU A 114 16.24 16.84 24.98
C GLU A 114 15.05 15.86 25.12
N ALA A 115 14.92 15.20 26.26
CA ALA A 115 13.77 14.34 26.53
C ALA A 115 12.45 15.13 26.52
N ARG A 116 12.44 16.35 27.06
CA ARG A 116 11.26 17.22 27.01
C ARG A 116 10.88 17.60 25.57
N GLU A 117 11.85 17.84 24.69
CA GLU A 117 11.61 18.10 23.26
C GLU A 117 11.03 16.87 22.56
N MET A 118 11.58 15.68 22.82
CA MET A 118 11.06 14.42 22.28
C MET A 118 9.63 14.12 22.77
N LEU A 119 9.35 14.40 24.05
CA LEU A 119 8.00 14.27 24.63
C LEU A 119 7.03 15.31 24.03
N ALA A 120 7.51 16.51 23.71
CA ALA A 120 6.72 17.51 23.00
C ALA A 120 6.38 17.04 21.58
N LEU A 121 7.31 16.39 20.88
CA LEU A 121 7.03 15.76 19.59
C LEU A 121 5.99 14.63 19.74
N ALA A 122 6.13 13.73 20.71
CA ALA A 122 5.13 12.69 20.98
C ALA A 122 3.74 13.31 21.26
N SER A 123 3.71 14.44 21.98
CA SER A 123 2.48 15.19 22.23
C SER A 123 1.88 15.78 20.96
N LEU A 124 2.69 16.28 20.03
CA LEU A 124 2.23 16.79 18.74
C LEU A 124 1.59 15.66 17.92
N LEU A 125 2.23 14.50 17.87
CA LEU A 125 1.70 13.32 17.17
C LEU A 125 0.39 12.82 17.79
N MET A 126 0.27 12.80 19.12
CA MET A 126 -0.99 12.46 19.79
C MET A 126 -2.13 13.43 19.46
N ARG A 127 -1.84 14.73 19.36
CA ARG A 127 -2.84 15.72 18.94
C ARG A 127 -3.25 15.55 17.48
N ALA A 128 -2.34 15.06 16.62
CA ALA A 128 -2.67 14.68 15.26
C ALA A 128 -3.62 13.47 15.25
N LEU A 129 -3.38 12.47 16.13
CA LEU A 129 -4.30 11.35 16.34
C LEU A 129 -5.66 11.78 16.93
N ASP A 130 -5.71 12.82 17.77
CA ASP A 130 -6.99 13.39 18.25
C ASP A 130 -7.83 13.88 17.06
N ARG A 131 -7.21 14.51 16.06
CA ARG A 131 -7.92 14.98 14.87
C ARG A 131 -8.46 13.81 14.05
N ALA A 132 -7.67 12.76 13.86
CA ALA A 132 -8.13 11.56 13.17
C ALA A 132 -9.30 10.91 13.91
N GLU A 133 -9.17 10.73 15.23
CA GLU A 133 -10.22 10.14 16.07
C GLU A 133 -11.49 11.01 16.09
N GLN A 134 -11.38 12.34 16.16
CA GLN A 134 -12.52 13.24 16.05
C GLN A 134 -13.22 13.11 14.69
N ARG A 135 -12.47 12.95 13.59
CA ARG A 135 -13.07 12.69 12.28
C ARG A 135 -13.76 11.34 12.22
N SER A 136 -13.19 10.31 12.86
CA SER A 136 -13.84 9.00 13.02
C SER A 136 -15.11 9.08 13.88
N TYR A 137 -15.17 9.97 14.88
CA TYR A 137 -16.37 10.20 15.70
C TYR A 137 -17.43 11.08 15.01
N LEU A 138 -17.00 11.98 14.12
CA LEU A 138 -17.90 12.77 13.26
C LEU A 138 -18.42 11.95 12.06
N GLN A 139 -17.93 10.72 11.87
CA GLN A 139 -18.59 9.66 11.12
C GLN A 139 -19.33 8.75 12.12
N PRO A 140 -20.61 9.01 12.46
CA PRO A 140 -21.30 8.13 13.37
C PRO A 140 -21.52 6.77 12.71
N ALA A 141 -21.20 5.71 13.45
CA ALA A 141 -21.76 4.38 13.20
C ALA A 141 -23.29 4.48 13.30
N THR A 142 -24.01 4.40 12.18
CA THR A 142 -25.48 4.33 12.18
C THR A 142 -25.97 3.20 11.29
N SER A 143 -25.96 2.00 11.86
CA SER A 143 -27.09 1.07 11.75
C SER A 143 -27.91 1.24 13.03
N ALA A 144 -29.14 1.75 12.89
CA ALA A 144 -30.31 1.71 13.81
C ALA A 144 -31.00 3.08 13.96
N GLU A 145 -32.09 3.22 13.20
CA GLU A 145 -33.34 3.97 13.46
C GLU A 145 -33.31 5.35 14.16
N GLY A 146 -33.87 6.36 13.48
CA GLY A 146 -34.40 7.55 14.16
C GLY A 146 -34.48 8.78 13.25
N ALA A 147 -35.67 9.02 12.70
CA ALA A 147 -36.00 10.11 11.80
C ALA A 147 -35.55 11.50 12.29
N GLY A 148 -34.92 12.28 11.38
CA GLY A 148 -34.84 13.73 11.51
C GLY A 148 -33.55 14.34 10.95
N SER A 149 -33.65 14.92 9.75
CA SER A 149 -32.74 15.92 9.18
C SER A 149 -31.38 15.44 8.62
N ALA A 150 -31.43 14.61 7.57
CA ALA A 150 -30.30 14.36 6.68
C ALA A 150 -30.48 15.13 5.36
N LEU A 151 -30.01 16.37 5.31
CA LEU A 151 -29.79 17.14 4.07
C LEU A 151 -28.66 18.16 4.35
N GLN A 152 -27.42 17.69 4.53
CA GLN A 152 -26.23 18.54 4.57
C GLN A 152 -24.92 17.71 4.61
N ASP A 153 -24.65 16.93 3.56
CA ASP A 153 -23.29 16.72 3.02
C ASP A 153 -23.44 16.06 1.63
N ASP A 154 -23.72 16.86 0.60
CA ASP A 154 -24.21 16.43 -0.72
C ASP A 154 -23.09 15.94 -1.67
N GLU A 155 -21.85 15.81 -1.18
CA GLU A 155 -20.65 15.58 -2.03
C GLU A 155 -19.87 14.29 -1.74
N ARG A 156 -20.16 13.53 -0.66
CA ARG A 156 -19.47 12.26 -0.41
C ARG A 156 -20.20 11.10 -1.11
N PRO A 157 -19.52 10.29 -1.94
CA PRO A 157 -20.12 9.13 -2.56
C PRO A 157 -20.68 8.19 -1.49
N GLY A 158 -21.97 7.86 -1.58
CA GLY A 158 -22.59 6.83 -0.76
C GLY A 158 -22.05 5.44 -1.10
N THR A 159 -22.40 4.44 -0.29
CA THR A 159 -21.99 3.03 -0.54
C THR A 159 -22.41 2.55 -1.93
N LEU A 160 -23.59 2.96 -2.41
CA LEU A 160 -24.05 2.63 -3.76
C LEU A 160 -23.23 3.35 -4.85
N ASP A 161 -22.78 4.58 -4.60
CA ASP A 161 -21.92 5.31 -5.53
C ASP A 161 -20.53 4.64 -5.62
N LEU A 162 -19.98 4.18 -4.50
CA LEU A 162 -18.72 3.43 -4.47
C LEU A 162 -18.81 2.09 -5.22
N ILE A 163 -19.93 1.37 -5.05
CA ILE A 163 -20.17 0.12 -5.77
C ILE A 163 -20.34 0.40 -7.27
N ALA A 164 -21.09 1.43 -7.65
CA ALA A 164 -21.24 1.83 -9.05
C ALA A 164 -19.90 2.19 -9.70
N VAL A 165 -19.04 2.92 -8.98
CA VAL A 165 -17.66 3.23 -9.42
C VAL A 165 -16.84 1.95 -9.62
N ALA A 166 -16.95 0.97 -8.73
CA ALA A 166 -16.27 -0.32 -8.92
C ALA A 166 -16.83 -1.12 -10.11
N GLU A 167 -18.14 -1.15 -10.30
CA GLU A 167 -18.78 -1.78 -11.46
C GLU A 167 -18.30 -1.16 -12.78
N GLU A 168 -18.22 0.17 -12.85
CA GLU A 168 -17.70 0.90 -14.02
C GLU A 168 -16.17 0.77 -14.16
N GLY A 169 -15.46 0.51 -13.07
CA GLY A 169 -14.01 0.35 -13.05
C GLY A 169 -13.55 -1.01 -13.58
N MET A 170 -14.32 -2.08 -13.40
CA MET A 170 -13.92 -3.44 -13.79
C MET A 170 -13.64 -3.61 -15.30
N PRO A 171 -14.48 -3.10 -16.23
CA PRO A 171 -14.17 -3.11 -17.65
C PRO A 171 -12.92 -2.32 -18.01
N ARG A 172 -12.69 -1.18 -17.34
CA ARG A 172 -11.49 -0.35 -17.53
C ARG A 172 -10.23 -1.11 -17.11
N LEU A 173 -10.28 -1.82 -15.98
CA LEU A 173 -9.19 -2.66 -15.51
C LEU A 173 -8.83 -3.76 -16.51
N GLN A 174 -9.85 -4.45 -17.05
CA GLN A 174 -9.64 -5.48 -18.07
C GLN A 174 -9.00 -4.92 -19.34
N ALA A 175 -9.42 -3.73 -19.79
CA ALA A 175 -8.82 -3.07 -20.94
C ALA A 175 -7.34 -2.76 -20.70
N VAL A 176 -7.00 -2.17 -19.54
CA VAL A 176 -5.61 -1.87 -19.19
C VAL A 176 -4.75 -3.14 -19.14
N ILE A 177 -5.23 -4.22 -18.51
CA ILE A 177 -4.52 -5.51 -18.48
C ILE A 177 -4.29 -6.04 -19.90
N GLY A 178 -5.29 -5.92 -20.78
CA GLY A 178 -5.18 -6.28 -22.20
C GLY A 178 -4.08 -5.49 -22.90
N GLU A 179 -4.09 -4.17 -22.78
CA GLU A 179 -3.08 -3.30 -23.40
C GLU A 179 -1.66 -3.55 -22.86
N MET A 180 -1.53 -3.85 -21.56
CA MET A 180 -0.25 -4.25 -20.97
C MET A 180 0.27 -5.55 -21.57
N THR A 181 -0.62 -6.53 -21.79
CA THR A 181 -0.29 -7.81 -22.42
C THR A 181 0.16 -7.63 -23.86
N ASP A 182 -0.48 -6.72 -24.61
CA ASP A 182 -0.08 -6.37 -25.97
C ASP A 182 1.30 -5.72 -26.00
N CYS A 183 1.59 -4.80 -25.07
CA CYS A 183 2.92 -4.18 -24.97
C CYS A 183 4.02 -5.21 -24.69
N LEU A 184 3.79 -6.16 -23.77
CA LEU A 184 4.74 -7.24 -23.49
C LEU A 184 4.93 -8.17 -24.70
N SER A 185 3.87 -8.41 -25.46
CA SER A 185 3.92 -9.21 -26.70
C SER A 185 4.74 -8.49 -27.78
N GLU A 186 4.58 -7.17 -27.93
CA GLU A 186 5.38 -6.34 -28.83
C GLU A 186 6.87 -6.36 -28.46
N VAL A 187 7.19 -6.21 -27.16
CA VAL A 187 8.56 -6.32 -26.63
C VAL A 187 9.16 -7.70 -26.94
N GLY A 188 8.39 -8.76 -26.74
CA GLY A 188 8.79 -10.14 -27.07
C GLY A 188 9.06 -10.34 -28.57
N ALA A 189 8.23 -9.75 -29.44
CA ALA A 189 8.38 -9.80 -30.89
C ALA A 189 9.65 -9.07 -31.35
N ILE A 190 9.92 -7.86 -30.83
CA ILE A 190 11.13 -7.09 -31.12
C ILE A 190 12.38 -7.88 -30.68
N THR A 191 12.36 -8.40 -29.46
CA THR A 191 13.48 -9.17 -28.90
C THR A 191 13.78 -10.42 -29.76
N THR A 192 12.72 -11.11 -30.19
CA THR A 192 12.83 -12.30 -31.07
C THR A 192 13.37 -11.93 -32.46
N ALA A 193 12.90 -10.83 -33.07
CA ALA A 193 13.34 -10.37 -34.38
C ALA A 193 14.82 -9.97 -34.39
N TYR A 194 15.33 -9.43 -33.27
CA TYR A 194 16.72 -9.02 -33.13
C TYR A 194 17.68 -10.15 -32.74
N LYS A 195 17.18 -11.29 -32.27
CA LYS A 195 18.01 -12.45 -31.87
C LYS A 195 19.03 -12.88 -32.94
N PRO A 196 18.69 -13.05 -34.23
CA PRO A 196 19.67 -13.41 -35.26
C PRO A 196 20.72 -12.32 -35.54
N LYS A 197 20.40 -11.04 -35.29
CA LYS A 197 21.35 -9.93 -35.44
C LYS A 197 22.32 -9.91 -34.25
N LEU A 198 21.81 -10.12 -33.03
CA LEU A 198 22.60 -10.25 -31.81
C LEU A 198 23.56 -11.45 -31.89
N ASP A 199 23.08 -12.61 -32.33
CA ASP A 199 23.92 -13.81 -32.50
C ASP A 199 25.04 -13.59 -33.52
N ARG A 200 24.74 -12.90 -34.63
CA ARG A 200 25.75 -12.52 -35.64
C ARG A 200 26.76 -11.55 -35.05
N ALA A 201 26.32 -10.50 -34.34
CA ALA A 201 27.19 -9.52 -33.71
C ALA A 201 28.08 -10.12 -32.62
N ALA A 202 27.58 -11.12 -31.87
CA ALA A 202 28.32 -11.88 -30.88
C ALA A 202 29.46 -12.72 -31.48
N ARG A 203 29.37 -13.10 -32.77
CA ARG A 203 30.43 -13.84 -33.48
C ARG A 203 31.54 -12.94 -34.03
N VAL A 204 31.31 -11.63 -34.14
CA VAL A 204 32.33 -10.67 -34.62
C VAL A 204 33.17 -10.17 -33.43
N THR A 205 34.47 -10.00 -33.64
CA THR A 205 35.45 -9.57 -32.61
C THR A 205 35.35 -8.09 -32.24
N ASN A 206 34.63 -7.26 -33.01
CA ASN A 206 34.55 -5.81 -32.79
C ASN A 206 33.34 -5.41 -31.93
N MET A 207 33.60 -4.81 -30.77
CA MET A 207 32.60 -4.33 -29.82
C MET A 207 31.71 -3.20 -30.38
N ALA A 208 32.21 -2.40 -31.32
CA ALA A 208 31.44 -1.33 -31.95
C ALA A 208 30.23 -1.85 -32.73
N GLY A 209 30.36 -3.01 -33.39
CA GLY A 209 29.25 -3.65 -34.11
C GLY A 209 28.17 -4.17 -33.16
N ARG A 210 28.57 -4.72 -32.01
CA ARG A 210 27.64 -5.18 -30.95
C ARG A 210 26.87 -4.00 -30.36
N LEU A 211 27.56 -2.89 -30.09
CA LEU A 211 26.93 -1.67 -29.58
C LEU A 211 25.93 -1.07 -30.56
N LEU A 212 26.17 -1.16 -31.87
CA LEU A 212 25.24 -0.66 -32.88
C LEU A 212 23.93 -1.45 -32.89
N VAL A 213 24.00 -2.79 -32.80
CA VAL A 213 22.81 -3.64 -32.70
C VAL A 213 22.04 -3.39 -31.39
N LEU A 214 22.75 -3.23 -30.26
CA LEU A 214 22.14 -2.90 -28.97
C LEU A 214 21.50 -1.50 -28.96
N LYS A 215 22.04 -0.56 -29.74
CA LYS A 215 21.44 0.76 -29.91
C LYS A 215 20.14 0.68 -30.72
N GLU A 216 20.13 -0.06 -31.82
CA GLU A 216 18.93 -0.25 -32.67
C GLU A 216 17.79 -0.88 -31.87
N ILE A 217 18.04 -2.01 -31.20
CA ILE A 217 17.02 -2.69 -30.41
C ILE A 217 16.53 -1.82 -29.25
N GLY A 218 17.42 -1.09 -28.56
CA GLY A 218 17.03 -0.19 -27.48
C GLY A 218 16.09 0.93 -27.95
N GLN A 219 16.32 1.48 -29.14
CA GLN A 219 15.46 2.51 -29.73
C GLN A 219 14.08 1.96 -30.13
N GLU A 220 14.00 0.72 -30.64
CA GLU A 220 12.71 0.10 -30.96
C GLU A 220 11.94 -0.31 -29.70
N LEU A 221 12.65 -0.71 -28.64
CA LEU A 221 12.04 -1.08 -27.36
C LEU A 221 11.56 0.12 -26.54
N ASP A 222 12.12 1.33 -26.73
CA ASP A 222 11.81 2.50 -25.90
C ASP A 222 10.29 2.79 -25.84
N LEU A 223 9.59 2.79 -26.97
CA LEU A 223 8.15 3.10 -27.01
C LEU A 223 7.28 2.03 -26.32
N PRO A 224 7.34 0.74 -26.67
CA PRO A 224 6.47 -0.27 -26.05
C PRO A 224 6.78 -0.48 -24.56
N THR A 225 8.05 -0.36 -24.15
CA THR A 225 8.42 -0.48 -22.74
C THR A 225 7.96 0.71 -21.91
N GLN A 226 8.00 1.93 -22.46
CA GLN A 226 7.45 3.11 -21.80
C GLN A 226 5.92 3.03 -21.68
N ARG A 227 5.23 2.65 -22.78
CA ARG A 227 3.77 2.45 -22.75
C ARG A 227 3.36 1.42 -21.71
N PHE A 228 4.10 0.31 -21.59
CA PHE A 228 3.87 -0.68 -20.55
C PHE A 228 4.01 -0.09 -19.14
N LEU A 229 5.04 0.73 -18.88
CA LEU A 229 5.20 1.39 -17.57
C LEU A 229 4.04 2.35 -17.27
N ASP A 230 3.63 3.15 -18.25
CA ASP A 230 2.55 4.12 -18.10
C ASP A 230 1.23 3.39 -17.79
N LEU A 231 0.90 2.34 -18.55
CA LEU A 231 -0.26 1.48 -18.29
C LEU A 231 -0.19 0.76 -16.94
N ALA A 232 1.00 0.34 -16.51
CA ALA A 232 1.17 -0.29 -15.20
C ALA A 232 0.91 0.71 -14.05
N ASN A 233 1.21 2.00 -14.23
CA ASN A 233 0.86 3.04 -13.26
C ASN A 233 -0.66 3.27 -13.24
N ASP A 234 -1.30 3.35 -14.41
CA ASP A 234 -2.76 3.49 -14.52
C ASP A 234 -3.48 2.30 -13.91
N TYR A 235 -2.96 1.09 -14.12
CA TYR A 235 -3.44 -0.14 -13.50
C TYR A 235 -3.42 -0.04 -11.96
N THR A 236 -2.31 0.39 -11.36
CA THR A 236 -2.24 0.57 -9.91
C THR A 236 -3.20 1.65 -9.41
N ALA A 237 -3.37 2.75 -10.14
CA ALA A 237 -4.34 3.79 -9.79
C ALA A 237 -5.79 3.28 -9.84
N GLN A 238 -6.14 2.47 -10.84
CA GLN A 238 -7.46 1.85 -10.93
C GLN A 238 -7.68 0.83 -9.82
N MET A 239 -6.67 0.06 -9.42
CA MET A 239 -6.78 -0.88 -8.30
C MET A 239 -7.12 -0.16 -6.98
N VAL A 240 -6.61 1.06 -6.78
CA VAL A 240 -6.95 1.92 -5.64
C VAL A 240 -8.43 2.34 -5.66
N GLU A 241 -8.93 2.79 -6.82
CA GLU A 241 -10.33 3.19 -7.01
C GLU A 241 -11.28 2.01 -6.77
N LEU A 242 -10.95 0.85 -7.36
CA LEU A 242 -11.71 -0.39 -7.20
C LEU A 242 -11.73 -0.90 -5.76
N ASN A 243 -10.65 -0.68 -5.00
CA ASN A 243 -10.55 -1.19 -3.64
C ASN A 243 -11.68 -0.68 -2.74
N GLN A 244 -12.09 0.58 -2.91
CA GLN A 244 -13.14 1.18 -2.10
C GLN A 244 -14.50 0.54 -2.39
N GLY A 245 -14.86 0.38 -3.66
CA GLY A 245 -16.13 -0.24 -4.05
C GLY A 245 -16.17 -1.74 -3.79
N MET A 246 -15.04 -2.45 -3.97
CA MET A 246 -14.94 -3.87 -3.60
C MET A 246 -15.09 -4.07 -2.10
N ASN A 247 -14.44 -3.27 -1.26
CA ASN A 247 -14.62 -3.35 0.19
C ASN A 247 -16.04 -3.00 0.62
N ALA A 248 -16.68 -2.00 -0.02
CA ALA A 248 -18.08 -1.66 0.21
C ALA A 248 -19.01 -2.82 -0.16
N LEU A 249 -18.80 -3.45 -1.32
CA LEU A 249 -19.55 -4.61 -1.78
C LEU A 249 -19.38 -5.81 -0.84
N ILE A 250 -18.14 -6.06 -0.38
CA ILE A 250 -17.81 -7.18 0.51
C ILE A 250 -18.57 -7.11 1.84
N HIS A 251 -18.80 -5.89 2.35
CA HIS A 251 -19.41 -5.65 3.66
C HIS A 251 -20.87 -5.19 3.58
N LEU A 252 -21.47 -5.09 2.38
CA LEU A 252 -22.82 -4.54 2.21
C LEU A 252 -23.89 -5.43 2.85
N GLN A 253 -23.76 -6.75 2.72
CA GLN A 253 -24.70 -7.72 3.26
C GLN A 253 -23.95 -9.01 3.62
N SER A 254 -24.35 -9.66 4.71
CA SER A 254 -23.82 -10.99 5.05
C SER A 254 -24.24 -12.02 4.00
N PHE A 255 -23.31 -12.87 3.57
CA PHE A 255 -23.56 -13.90 2.57
C PHE A 255 -24.70 -14.83 2.96
N ASP A 256 -24.81 -15.20 4.24
CA ASP A 256 -25.86 -16.08 4.78
C ASP A 256 -27.26 -15.45 4.77
N GLU A 257 -27.33 -14.12 4.65
CA GLU A 257 -28.58 -13.36 4.65
C GLU A 257 -29.06 -13.02 3.23
N MET A 258 -28.26 -13.34 2.20
CA MET A 258 -28.58 -13.11 0.79
C MET A 258 -29.59 -14.13 0.25
N SER A 259 -30.30 -13.77 -0.83
CA SER A 259 -31.09 -14.74 -1.57
C SER A 259 -30.20 -15.77 -2.27
N VAL A 260 -30.71 -16.95 -2.59
CA VAL A 260 -29.94 -18.00 -3.30
C VAL A 260 -29.42 -17.51 -4.66
N GLU A 261 -30.17 -16.62 -5.32
CA GLU A 261 -29.78 -16.02 -6.60
C GLU A 261 -28.62 -15.03 -6.42
N ASP A 262 -28.70 -14.16 -5.40
CA ASP A 262 -27.65 -13.19 -5.09
C ASP A 262 -26.38 -13.89 -4.59
N GLN A 263 -26.52 -14.94 -3.79
CA GLN A 263 -25.39 -15.79 -3.36
C GLN A 263 -24.63 -16.38 -4.56
N ALA A 264 -25.35 -16.85 -5.59
CA ALA A 264 -24.72 -17.40 -6.79
C ALA A 264 -23.94 -16.33 -7.58
N GLN A 265 -24.49 -15.12 -7.70
CA GLN A 265 -23.81 -13.99 -8.36
C GLN A 265 -22.57 -13.55 -7.56
N TYR A 266 -22.70 -13.50 -6.24
CA TYR A 266 -21.61 -13.12 -5.34
C TYR A 266 -20.47 -14.14 -5.33
N LEU A 267 -20.80 -15.44 -5.32
CA LEU A 267 -19.84 -16.53 -5.52
C LEU A 267 -19.11 -16.41 -6.86
N PHE A 268 -19.83 -16.11 -7.94
CA PHE A 268 -19.21 -15.95 -9.26
C PHE A 268 -18.22 -14.78 -9.29
N LEU A 269 -18.56 -13.66 -8.66
CA LEU A 269 -17.66 -12.51 -8.52
C LEU A 269 -16.41 -12.88 -7.71
N ALA A 270 -16.59 -13.50 -6.54
CA ALA A 270 -15.51 -13.92 -5.67
C ALA A 270 -14.54 -14.87 -6.40
N GLU A 271 -15.07 -15.85 -7.14
CA GLU A 271 -14.27 -16.80 -7.91
C GLU A 271 -13.53 -16.14 -9.09
N SER A 272 -14.14 -15.13 -9.71
CA SER A 272 -13.49 -14.33 -10.75
C SER A 272 -12.32 -13.52 -10.18
N VAL A 273 -12.49 -12.91 -9.00
CA VAL A 273 -11.41 -12.18 -8.30
C VAL A 273 -10.28 -13.13 -7.90
N ARG A 274 -10.60 -14.32 -7.38
CA ARG A 274 -9.61 -15.36 -7.04
C ARG A 274 -8.81 -15.82 -8.27
N THR A 275 -9.49 -16.03 -9.39
CA THR A 275 -8.86 -16.40 -10.66
C THR A 275 -7.93 -15.30 -11.18
N LEU A 276 -8.37 -14.04 -11.11
CA LEU A 276 -7.59 -12.86 -11.50
C LEU A 276 -6.33 -12.70 -10.63
N ARG A 277 -6.47 -12.85 -9.30
CA ARG A 277 -5.34 -12.85 -8.35
C ARG A 277 -4.26 -13.85 -8.78
N ASP A 278 -4.65 -15.10 -9.03
CA ASP A 278 -3.72 -16.18 -9.36
C ASP A 278 -3.09 -15.99 -10.75
N ALA A 279 -3.87 -15.49 -11.71
CA ALA A 279 -3.37 -15.17 -13.04
C ALA A 279 -2.34 -14.04 -12.99
N SER A 280 -2.62 -12.97 -12.24
CA SER A 280 -1.72 -11.82 -12.06
C SER A 280 -0.40 -12.25 -11.41
N ALA A 281 -0.47 -12.97 -10.28
CA ALA A 281 0.72 -13.46 -9.57
C ALA A 281 1.62 -14.33 -10.47
N ARG A 282 1.04 -15.26 -11.23
CA ARG A 282 1.78 -16.09 -12.18
C ARG A 282 2.39 -15.28 -13.33
N ALA A 283 1.66 -14.30 -13.86
CA ALA A 283 2.14 -13.45 -14.94
C ALA A 283 3.34 -12.61 -14.50
N VAL A 284 3.27 -11.96 -13.33
CA VAL A 284 4.37 -11.17 -12.77
C VAL A 284 5.62 -12.03 -12.56
N GLU A 285 5.47 -13.22 -11.98
CA GLU A 285 6.57 -14.15 -11.74
C GLU A 285 7.23 -14.63 -13.05
N SER A 286 6.40 -15.01 -14.03
CA SER A 286 6.87 -15.45 -15.36
C SER A 286 7.68 -14.37 -16.07
N VAL A 287 7.19 -13.13 -16.07
CA VAL A 287 7.88 -12.02 -16.73
C VAL A 287 9.13 -11.58 -15.96
N ALA A 288 9.09 -11.60 -14.61
CA ALA A 288 10.23 -11.25 -13.77
C ALA A 288 11.41 -12.22 -13.95
N SER A 289 11.14 -13.53 -13.92
CA SER A 289 12.17 -14.58 -14.05
C SER A 289 12.73 -14.73 -15.47
N GLY A 290 11.92 -14.48 -16.51
CA GLY A 290 12.38 -14.56 -17.89
C GLY A 290 12.94 -13.24 -18.44
N LEU A 291 12.02 -12.34 -18.78
CA LEU A 291 12.32 -11.08 -19.47
C LEU A 291 13.05 -10.10 -18.54
N GLY A 292 12.66 -10.03 -17.28
CA GLY A 292 13.21 -9.12 -16.28
C GLY A 292 14.71 -9.32 -16.04
N GLU A 293 15.15 -10.56 -15.81
CA GLU A 293 16.58 -10.89 -15.67
C GLU A 293 17.37 -10.54 -16.93
N SER A 294 16.86 -10.94 -18.10
CA SER A 294 17.51 -10.66 -19.39
C SER A 294 17.69 -9.16 -19.64
N PHE A 295 16.69 -8.34 -19.33
CA PHE A 295 16.76 -6.89 -19.49
C PHE A 295 17.74 -6.24 -18.51
N LYS A 296 17.86 -6.77 -17.28
CA LYS A 296 18.82 -6.30 -16.30
C LYS A 296 20.26 -6.52 -16.78
N ASP A 297 20.59 -7.72 -17.23
CA ASP A 297 21.94 -8.08 -17.68
C ASP A 297 22.38 -7.23 -18.87
N VAL A 298 21.49 -7.01 -19.84
CA VAL A 298 21.83 -6.22 -21.04
C VAL A 298 21.95 -4.71 -20.73
N ALA A 299 21.23 -4.20 -19.73
CA ALA A 299 21.35 -2.80 -19.29
C ALA A 299 22.70 -2.47 -18.62
N GLU A 300 23.33 -3.46 -17.96
CA GLU A 300 24.69 -3.32 -17.44
C GLU A 300 25.71 -3.18 -18.56
N LEU A 301 25.49 -3.89 -19.67
CA LEU A 301 26.39 -3.92 -20.83
C LEU A 301 26.27 -2.69 -21.73
N SER A 302 25.09 -2.06 -21.83
CA SER A 302 24.86 -0.91 -22.72
C SER A 302 23.92 0.14 -22.14
N LYS A 303 24.38 1.40 -22.17
CA LYS A 303 23.57 2.56 -21.79
C LYS A 303 22.27 2.69 -22.60
N HIS A 304 22.24 2.16 -23.84
CA HIS A 304 21.08 2.23 -24.73
C HIS A 304 19.94 1.30 -24.29
N MET A 305 20.21 0.34 -23.42
CA MET A 305 19.22 -0.60 -22.89
C MET A 305 18.72 -0.21 -21.51
N ARG A 306 19.37 0.74 -20.83
CA ARG A 306 19.00 1.16 -19.46
C ARG A 306 17.59 1.71 -19.37
N ARG A 307 17.17 2.54 -20.32
CA ARG A 307 15.82 3.13 -20.30
C ARG A 307 14.74 2.06 -20.54
N PRO A 308 14.80 1.23 -21.59
CA PRO A 308 13.86 0.13 -21.78
C PRO A 308 13.79 -0.84 -20.59
N SER A 309 14.95 -1.21 -20.04
CA SER A 309 15.01 -2.09 -18.86
C SER A 309 14.43 -1.44 -17.61
N THR A 310 14.69 -0.16 -17.39
CA THR A 310 14.09 0.57 -16.25
C THR A 310 12.58 0.62 -16.37
N ALA A 311 12.05 0.83 -17.58
CA ALA A 311 10.61 0.89 -17.81
C ALA A 311 9.94 -0.47 -17.58
N ILE A 312 10.48 -1.57 -18.12
CA ILE A 312 9.96 -2.93 -17.87
C ILE A 312 10.03 -3.30 -16.38
N LEU A 313 11.19 -3.12 -15.75
CA LEU A 313 11.37 -3.46 -14.33
C LEU A 313 10.46 -2.60 -13.43
N GLY A 314 10.27 -1.33 -13.79
CA GLY A 314 9.33 -0.44 -13.13
C GLY A 314 7.89 -0.93 -13.25
N GLY A 315 7.43 -1.26 -14.46
CA GLY A 315 6.05 -1.76 -14.65
C GLY A 315 5.79 -3.07 -13.91
N LEU A 316 6.76 -3.99 -13.91
CA LEU A 316 6.68 -5.23 -13.13
C LEU A 316 6.62 -4.99 -11.62
N LYS A 317 7.29 -3.94 -11.14
CA LYS A 317 7.19 -3.52 -9.73
C LYS A 317 5.78 -3.03 -9.42
N GLN A 318 5.19 -2.18 -10.26
CA GLN A 318 3.83 -1.67 -10.07
C GLN A 318 2.78 -2.79 -10.07
N MET A 319 2.89 -3.75 -10.99
CA MET A 319 2.00 -4.93 -11.01
C MET A 319 2.11 -5.75 -9.73
N ARG A 320 3.32 -5.91 -9.19
CA ARG A 320 3.53 -6.62 -7.92
C ARG A 320 2.97 -5.85 -6.72
N GLU A 321 3.06 -4.53 -6.73
CA GLU A 321 2.49 -3.64 -5.71
C GLU A 321 0.95 -3.64 -5.74
N ALA A 322 0.33 -4.06 -6.84
CA ALA A 322 -1.11 -4.25 -6.93
C ALA A 322 -1.62 -5.59 -6.36
N GLN A 323 -0.74 -6.58 -6.19
CA GLN A 323 -1.09 -7.92 -5.69
C GLN A 323 -1.81 -7.91 -4.32
N PRO A 324 -1.41 -7.08 -3.33
CA PRO A 324 -2.07 -7.04 -2.03
C PRO A 324 -3.56 -6.68 -2.09
N TYR A 325 -4.02 -5.90 -3.08
CA TYR A 325 -5.44 -5.58 -3.23
C TYR A 325 -6.27 -6.82 -3.54
N TYR A 326 -5.79 -7.69 -4.45
CA TYR A 326 -6.47 -8.95 -4.72
C TYR A 326 -6.45 -9.89 -3.51
N ASP A 327 -5.32 -9.95 -2.80
CA ASP A 327 -5.19 -10.77 -1.60
C ASP A 327 -6.17 -10.29 -0.50
N GLU A 328 -6.33 -8.98 -0.35
CA GLU A 328 -7.30 -8.35 0.55
C GLU A 328 -8.74 -8.65 0.14
N TRP A 329 -9.10 -8.52 -1.14
CA TRP A 329 -10.45 -8.84 -1.61
C TRP A 329 -10.79 -10.31 -1.42
N VAL A 330 -9.87 -11.22 -1.77
CA VAL A 330 -10.08 -12.65 -1.54
C VAL A 330 -10.21 -12.92 -0.04
N LYS A 331 -9.38 -12.32 0.81
CA LYS A 331 -9.55 -12.45 2.26
C LYS A 331 -10.91 -11.94 2.72
N GLY A 332 -11.36 -10.79 2.22
CA GLY A 332 -12.67 -10.22 2.54
C GLY A 332 -13.83 -11.16 2.18
N PHE A 333 -13.78 -11.82 1.03
CA PHE A 333 -14.77 -12.84 0.66
C PHE A 333 -14.70 -14.10 1.54
N VAL A 334 -13.51 -14.51 2.00
CA VAL A 334 -13.35 -15.60 2.99
C VAL A 334 -14.00 -15.18 4.32
N ASP A 335 -13.68 -13.99 4.82
CA ASP A 335 -14.20 -13.46 6.09
C ASP A 335 -15.72 -13.25 6.03
N ALA A 336 -16.27 -12.96 4.84
CA ALA A 336 -17.71 -12.88 4.57
C ALA A 336 -18.40 -14.26 4.42
N GLY A 337 -17.65 -15.36 4.53
CA GLY A 337 -18.20 -16.72 4.53
C GLY A 337 -18.51 -17.31 3.15
N VAL A 338 -18.08 -16.66 2.07
CA VAL A 338 -18.46 -17.03 0.69
C VAL A 338 -18.03 -18.45 0.32
N TRP A 339 -16.82 -18.87 0.68
CA TRP A 339 -16.29 -20.21 0.35
C TRP A 339 -16.42 -21.24 1.49
N GLY A 340 -17.06 -20.89 2.61
CA GLY A 340 -17.06 -21.71 3.83
C GLY A 340 -15.68 -21.82 4.50
N ASP A 341 -15.50 -22.76 5.45
CA ASP A 341 -14.22 -23.04 6.12
C ASP A 341 -13.18 -23.59 5.13
N ASP A 342 -12.52 -22.71 4.38
CA ASP A 342 -11.59 -23.06 3.30
C ASP A 342 -10.20 -23.48 3.81
N SER A 343 -10.18 -24.41 4.77
CA SER A 343 -8.99 -25.13 5.23
C SER A 343 -8.69 -26.39 4.38
N THR A 344 -9.38 -26.58 3.24
CA THR A 344 -9.27 -27.81 2.44
C THR A 344 -8.83 -27.62 0.99
N ALA A 345 -8.63 -26.40 0.49
CA ALA A 345 -8.20 -26.16 -0.90
C ALA A 345 -6.69 -26.32 -1.19
N THR A 346 -5.92 -27.00 -0.33
CA THR A 346 -4.57 -27.49 -0.68
C THR A 346 -4.52 -29.01 -0.69
N ALA A 347 -5.29 -29.63 -1.58
CA ALA A 347 -5.01 -31.00 -2.02
C ALA A 347 -4.90 -31.00 -3.55
N VAL A 348 -3.67 -30.86 -4.04
CA VAL A 348 -3.32 -31.32 -5.39
C VAL A 348 -3.76 -32.79 -5.45
N PRO A 349 -4.64 -33.20 -6.38
CA PRO A 349 -4.95 -34.61 -6.54
C PRO A 349 -3.69 -35.28 -7.10
N SER A 350 -2.99 -36.00 -6.22
CA SER A 350 -1.99 -36.99 -6.58
C SER A 350 -2.67 -38.02 -7.47
N ASN A 351 -2.42 -37.94 -8.77
CA ASN A 351 -2.95 -38.87 -9.75
C ASN A 351 -2.43 -40.30 -9.43
N PRO A 352 -3.28 -41.28 -9.12
CA PRO A 352 -2.82 -42.66 -8.96
C PRO A 352 -2.75 -43.32 -10.33
N GLU A 353 -1.60 -43.90 -10.60
CA GLU A 353 -1.40 -45.05 -11.49
C GLU A 353 -1.67 -44.86 -13.00
N THR A 354 -0.58 -44.77 -13.76
CA THR A 354 -0.50 -45.51 -15.02
C THR A 354 0.55 -46.61 -14.85
N ASN A 355 0.05 -47.84 -14.89
CA ASN A 355 0.79 -49.07 -15.15
C ASN A 355 0.95 -49.24 -16.66
#